data_AF-A0AAN6MZQ7-F1
#
_entry.id   AF-A0AAN6MZQ7-F1
#
_cell.length_a   1.000
_cell.length_b   1.000
_cell.length_c   1.000
_cell.angle_alpha   90.00
_cell.angle_beta   90.00
_cell.angle_gamma   90.00
#
_symmetry.space_group_name_H-M   'P 1'
#
loop_
_entity.id
_entity.type
_entity.pdbx_description
1 polymer ?
#
loop_
_entity_poly.entity_id
_entity_poly.type
_entity_poly.pdbx_seq_one_letter_code
_entity_poly.pdbx_strand_id
1 'polypeptide(L)'
;MGDGIPSAQRFAGIADLLRCLASQIDNTKLLYKLCLISRAFNAQCSFFLYREVRIGEEGGYPAGILDSKHLLHTRKVTVENKRCRKACSFFPWDHGESQDDYHSRREWHRFIYSLFEKTPQLAEVVWHKPCAQFYQDEFELLHSSCKKLESLHLCHLQYMAPRGGDISVFKGLRQLTLVEGDFFRAERLAETRTRQIVQVLKNSPQLETLCLGSYRRSTTRFDKLCDEYVAHGGLPLRLKSLTCAVSWWPQSAGSVAELTDPARLEEVYIWDCYYLPAIGIKTESALKALMPPACPNLRRFGIDGDFWDFATFCDVAAAMNKVSLAPPPATPDGFPYTPFRKSEWLRAVAALPMRPRMFQLGAGGPGDVLFPERAVLSCGPTLEGLIIFPVYNDLCMLLREGGKSRRLRSVLGQALGKMPNLTQFGISTGRRYPPQDCTDREHLRRLAATLALAATPRLQYINVMNRYWRIWRDDGSGVRLEELQDKGEYGAIELFSDRRSEKRWGRLYEFDCFWQCIYETVPESQDDVNPPSPFSQWVGRVNQKGLRPH
;
A
#
# COMPACT_ATOMS: atom_id res chain seq x y z
N MET A 1 18.58 60.19 -4.55
CA MET A 1 18.57 58.83 -5.16
C MET A 1 18.46 57.85 -4.02
N GLY A 2 17.24 57.37 -3.75
CA GLY A 2 17.03 56.34 -2.74
C GLY A 2 17.02 55.01 -3.46
N ASP A 3 18.12 54.25 -3.35
CA ASP A 3 18.15 52.87 -3.79
C ASP A 3 17.16 52.08 -2.94
N GLY A 4 15.96 51.93 -3.47
CA GLY A 4 14.90 51.18 -2.82
C GLY A 4 15.40 49.76 -2.58
N ILE A 5 15.56 49.40 -1.30
CA ILE A 5 15.81 48.02 -0.86
C ILE A 5 14.82 47.13 -1.63
N PRO A 6 15.30 46.18 -2.47
CA PRO A 6 14.45 45.32 -3.28
C PRO A 6 13.36 44.70 -2.39
N SER A 7 12.11 44.67 -2.85
CA SER A 7 10.98 44.15 -2.07
C SER A 7 11.24 42.75 -1.49
N ALA A 8 12.06 41.94 -2.18
CA ALA A 8 12.53 40.65 -1.70
C ALA A 8 13.39 40.72 -0.42
N GLN A 9 14.24 41.74 -0.25
CA GLN A 9 15.03 41.94 0.98
C GLN A 9 14.15 42.39 2.15
N ARG A 10 13.15 43.25 1.91
CA ARG A 10 12.17 43.63 2.95
C ARG A 10 11.35 42.42 3.40
N PHE A 11 10.93 41.60 2.45
CA PHE A 11 10.21 40.36 2.73
C PHE A 11 11.08 39.34 3.48
N ALA A 12 12.34 39.19 3.09
CA ALA A 12 13.30 38.32 3.76
C ALA A 12 13.64 38.77 5.20
N GLY A 13 13.42 40.06 5.52
CA GLY A 13 13.53 40.59 6.88
C GLY A 13 12.47 40.06 7.85
N ILE A 14 11.41 39.40 7.36
CA ILE A 14 10.32 38.87 8.19
C ILE A 14 10.51 37.35 8.33
N ALA A 15 11.45 36.96 9.19
CA ALA A 15 11.82 35.56 9.40
C ALA A 15 10.63 34.65 9.76
N ASP A 16 9.69 35.15 10.56
CA ASP A 16 8.50 34.39 10.96
C ASP A 16 7.53 34.16 9.81
N LEU A 17 7.37 35.13 8.91
CA LEU A 17 6.54 34.96 7.72
C LEU A 17 7.16 33.94 6.77
N LEU A 18 8.48 33.98 6.57
CA LEU A 18 9.20 32.97 5.80
C LEU A 18 9.03 31.57 6.41
N ARG A 19 9.11 31.45 7.74
CA ARG A 19 8.90 30.18 8.44
C ARG A 19 7.46 29.68 8.28
N CYS A 20 6.47 30.57 8.43
CA CYS A 20 5.06 30.24 8.22
C CYS A 20 4.84 29.74 6.79
N LEU A 21 5.36 30.45 5.79
CA LEU A 21 5.25 30.03 4.39
C LEU A 21 5.94 28.70 4.12
N ALA A 22 7.19 28.53 4.58
CA ALA A 22 7.93 27.29 4.41
C ALA A 22 7.23 26.09 5.08
N SER A 23 6.52 26.31 6.18
CA SER A 23 5.72 25.26 6.85
C SER A 23 4.55 24.74 6.03
N GLN A 24 4.08 25.51 5.04
CA GLN A 24 2.97 25.16 4.15
C GLN A 24 3.45 24.53 2.83
N ILE A 25 4.76 24.42 2.61
CA ILE A 25 5.32 23.87 1.36
C ILE A 25 5.70 22.39 1.58
N ASP A 26 4.90 21.48 1.04
CA ASP A 26 5.21 20.04 1.04
C ASP A 26 6.21 19.65 -0.06
N ASN A 27 6.38 20.50 -1.08
CA ASN A 27 7.26 20.25 -2.21
C ASN A 27 8.74 20.46 -1.83
N THR A 28 9.43 19.35 -1.52
CA THR A 28 10.85 19.34 -1.17
C THR A 28 11.75 20.00 -2.22
N LYS A 29 11.43 19.87 -3.52
CA LYS A 29 12.22 20.52 -4.60
C LYS A 29 12.05 22.04 -4.56
N LEU A 30 10.85 22.52 -4.24
CA LEU A 30 10.60 23.95 -4.07
C LEU A 30 11.33 24.48 -2.83
N LEU A 31 11.23 23.79 -1.68
CA LEU A 31 11.99 24.14 -0.47
C LEU A 31 13.50 24.21 -0.74
N TYR A 32 14.05 23.24 -1.48
CA TYR A 32 15.45 23.26 -1.88
C TYR A 32 15.80 24.50 -2.70
N LYS A 33 15.00 24.83 -3.73
CA LYS A 33 15.21 26.04 -4.53
C LYS A 33 15.13 27.31 -3.68
N LEU A 34 14.20 27.37 -2.73
CA LEU A 34 14.08 28.49 -1.79
C LEU A 34 15.34 28.62 -0.92
N CYS A 35 15.90 27.51 -0.44
CA CYS A 35 17.16 27.52 0.32
C CYS A 35 18.36 28.07 -0.45
N LEU A 36 18.31 28.15 -1.78
CA LEU A 36 19.38 28.69 -2.63
C LEU A 36 19.23 30.20 -2.90
N ILE A 37 18.10 30.82 -2.56
CA ILE A 37 17.84 32.24 -2.86
C ILE A 37 18.71 33.17 -2.01
N SER A 38 18.81 32.91 -0.70
CA SER A 38 19.62 33.72 0.23
C SER A 38 19.88 32.96 1.53
N ARG A 39 20.80 33.47 2.35
CA ARG A 39 21.08 32.91 3.70
C ARG A 39 19.86 32.94 4.62
N ALA A 40 19.01 33.96 4.52
CA ALA A 40 17.79 34.06 5.33
C ALA A 40 16.78 32.96 4.97
N PHE A 41 16.54 32.75 3.67
CA PHE A 41 15.70 31.66 3.19
C PHE A 41 16.32 30.30 3.55
N ASN A 42 17.62 30.12 3.38
CA ASN A 42 18.31 28.90 3.81
C ASN A 42 18.08 28.60 5.29
N ALA A 43 18.24 29.60 6.17
CA ALA A 43 18.06 29.43 7.61
C ALA A 43 16.63 29.02 7.99
N GLN A 44 15.60 29.59 7.35
CA GLN A 44 14.20 29.27 7.67
C GLN A 44 13.67 28.02 6.95
N CYS A 45 14.06 27.80 5.69
CA CYS A 45 13.56 26.69 4.88
C CYS A 45 14.30 25.37 5.15
N SER A 46 15.57 25.39 5.60
CA SER A 46 16.33 24.16 5.85
C SER A 46 15.69 23.29 6.94
N PHE A 47 15.03 23.89 7.95
CA PHE A 47 14.27 23.13 8.95
C PHE A 47 13.21 22.23 8.30
N PHE A 48 12.47 22.75 7.33
CA PHE A 48 11.41 22.01 6.63
C PHE A 48 11.97 21.08 5.56
N LEU A 49 13.04 21.49 4.87
CA LEU A 49 13.73 20.68 3.87
C LEU A 49 14.28 19.39 4.48
N TYR A 50 14.91 19.49 5.66
CA TYR A 50 15.51 18.35 6.37
C TYR A 50 14.54 17.65 7.33
N ARG A 51 13.27 18.07 7.41
CA ARG A 51 12.26 17.42 8.27
C ARG A 51 12.08 15.93 7.93
N GLU A 52 12.21 15.58 6.65
CA GLU A 52 12.20 14.20 6.17
C GLU A 52 13.49 13.91 5.40
N VAL A 53 14.25 12.92 5.87
CA VAL A 53 15.41 12.38 5.14
C VAL A 53 14.97 11.11 4.44
N ARG A 54 15.10 11.10 3.11
CA ARG A 54 14.86 9.90 2.29
C ARG A 54 16.19 9.38 1.78
N ILE A 55 16.52 8.17 2.18
CA ILE A 55 17.72 7.46 1.71
C ILE A 55 17.26 6.52 0.62
N GLY A 56 17.62 6.88 -0.61
CA GLY A 56 17.38 6.12 -1.82
C GLY A 56 18.69 5.90 -2.59
N GLU A 57 18.70 4.93 -3.50
CA GLU A 57 19.94 4.51 -4.17
C GLU A 57 20.43 5.41 -5.29
N GLU A 58 19.59 6.32 -5.81
CA GLU A 58 19.95 7.12 -6.99
C GLU A 58 21.13 8.11 -6.71
N GLY A 59 21.62 8.21 -5.46
CA GLY A 59 22.66 9.16 -5.07
C GLY A 59 23.90 8.59 -4.36
N GLY A 60 24.08 7.27 -4.27
CA GLY A 60 25.13 6.67 -3.42
C GLY A 60 24.92 6.96 -1.93
N TYR A 61 25.85 6.57 -1.05
CA TYR A 61 25.83 7.00 0.36
C TYR A 61 26.32 8.46 0.41
N PRO A 62 25.46 9.46 0.65
CA PRO A 62 25.93 10.83 0.68
C PRO A 62 26.64 11.03 2.02
N ALA A 63 27.92 10.69 2.11
CA ALA A 63 28.70 10.87 3.34
C ALA A 63 28.55 12.30 3.90
N GLY A 64 28.50 13.29 3.00
CA GLY A 64 28.26 14.70 3.34
C GLY A 64 26.91 15.02 3.98
N ILE A 65 25.90 14.13 3.93
CA ILE A 65 24.64 14.34 4.68
C ILE A 65 24.90 14.27 6.18
N LEU A 66 25.80 13.40 6.62
CA LEU A 66 26.10 13.20 8.03
C LEU A 66 26.77 14.44 8.63
N ASP A 67 27.49 15.22 7.82
CA ASP A 67 28.12 16.47 8.27
C ASP A 67 27.14 17.64 8.36
N SER A 68 25.90 17.45 7.90
CA SER A 68 24.87 18.48 7.98
C SER A 68 24.36 18.65 9.40
N LYS A 69 24.60 19.83 9.99
CA LYS A 69 23.98 20.26 11.25
C LYS A 69 22.44 20.28 11.20
N HIS A 70 21.85 20.29 10.00
CA HIS A 70 20.40 20.30 9.82
C HIS A 70 19.74 18.93 10.08
N LEU A 71 20.52 17.85 10.27
CA LEU A 71 19.98 16.56 10.71
C LEU A 71 19.30 16.64 12.07
N LEU A 72 19.63 17.64 12.90
CA LEU A 72 18.90 17.95 14.15
C LEU A 72 17.45 18.43 13.94
N HIS A 73 17.00 18.57 12.70
CA HIS A 73 15.61 18.89 12.35
C HIS A 73 14.84 17.70 11.79
N THR A 74 15.53 16.59 11.48
CA THR A 74 14.93 15.39 10.92
C THR A 74 13.94 14.77 11.89
N ARG A 75 12.66 14.71 11.50
CA ARG A 75 11.61 14.04 12.25
C ARG A 75 11.18 12.73 11.61
N LYS A 76 11.49 12.53 10.33
CA LYS A 76 11.18 11.31 9.60
C LYS A 76 12.40 10.83 8.82
N VAL A 77 12.72 9.55 8.96
CA VAL A 77 13.71 8.87 8.12
C VAL A 77 12.99 7.80 7.33
N THR A 78 13.12 7.86 6.01
CA THR A 78 12.60 6.85 5.09
C THR A 78 13.77 6.20 4.36
N VAL A 79 13.92 4.90 4.55
CA VAL A 79 14.93 4.07 3.87
C VAL A 79 14.22 3.26 2.79
N GLU A 80 14.58 3.53 1.54
CA GLU A 80 14.07 2.87 0.34
C GLU A 80 15.24 2.36 -0.51
N ASN A 81 15.21 1.10 -0.93
CA ASN A 81 16.22 0.55 -1.83
C ASN A 81 15.52 -0.24 -2.95
N LYS A 82 15.75 0.17 -4.19
CA LYS A 82 15.05 -0.28 -5.41
C LYS A 82 15.88 -1.23 -6.28
N ARG A 83 17.22 -1.26 -6.20
CA ARG A 83 18.15 -2.05 -7.03
C ARG A 83 18.41 -3.44 -6.47
N CYS A 84 18.07 -3.71 -5.21
CA CYS A 84 18.16 -5.06 -4.66
C CYS A 84 17.31 -6.12 -5.39
N ARG A 85 16.47 -5.72 -6.36
CA ARG A 85 15.80 -6.63 -7.30
C ARG A 85 16.73 -7.63 -8.00
N LYS A 86 17.99 -7.27 -8.27
CA LYS A 86 18.95 -8.19 -8.94
C LYS A 86 19.81 -9.00 -7.97
N ALA A 87 20.00 -8.55 -6.74
CA ALA A 87 20.97 -9.16 -5.81
C ALA A 87 20.33 -10.18 -4.84
N CYS A 88 19.03 -10.07 -4.55
CA CYS A 88 18.41 -10.86 -3.47
C CYS A 88 17.65 -12.09 -3.95
N SER A 89 17.51 -12.29 -5.26
CA SER A 89 16.79 -13.42 -5.82
C SER A 89 17.64 -14.70 -5.94
N PHE A 90 18.97 -14.66 -5.78
CA PHE A 90 19.80 -15.79 -6.21
C PHE A 90 21.01 -16.19 -5.36
N PHE A 91 21.28 -15.55 -4.22
CA PHE A 91 22.39 -16.01 -3.37
C PHE A 91 21.85 -16.77 -2.15
N PRO A 92 21.94 -18.11 -2.12
CA PRO A 92 22.17 -18.81 -0.87
C PRO A 92 23.34 -18.11 -0.19
N TRP A 93 23.13 -17.63 1.03
CA TRP A 93 24.12 -16.94 1.85
C TRP A 93 25.39 -17.78 2.10
N ASP A 94 25.40 -19.04 1.65
CA ASP A 94 26.49 -20.01 1.80
C ASP A 94 27.46 -20.06 0.59
N HIS A 95 27.24 -19.29 -0.48
CA HIS A 95 28.13 -19.31 -1.65
C HIS A 95 28.90 -17.99 -1.80
N GLY A 96 29.90 -17.81 -0.94
CA GLY A 96 30.99 -16.83 -1.10
C GLY A 96 30.51 -15.40 -1.35
N GLU A 97 30.09 -14.71 -0.29
CA GLU A 97 29.88 -13.26 -0.37
C GLU A 97 31.14 -12.61 -0.95
N SER A 98 30.98 -11.83 -2.01
CA SER A 98 32.09 -11.04 -2.52
C SER A 98 32.56 -10.10 -1.40
N GLN A 99 33.87 -9.91 -1.28
CA GLN A 99 34.42 -9.00 -0.26
C GLN A 99 33.83 -7.58 -0.38
N ASP A 100 33.43 -7.17 -1.59
CA ASP A 100 32.80 -5.89 -1.90
C ASP A 100 31.39 -5.75 -1.29
N ASP A 101 30.61 -6.83 -1.22
CA ASP A 101 29.29 -6.83 -0.59
C ASP A 101 29.39 -6.64 0.93
N TYR A 102 30.39 -7.28 1.56
CA TYR A 102 30.64 -7.13 2.99
C TYR A 102 31.05 -5.69 3.36
N HIS A 103 31.96 -5.09 2.59
CA HIS A 103 32.36 -3.69 2.79
C HIS A 103 31.19 -2.73 2.65
N SER A 104 30.40 -2.89 1.59
CA SER A 104 29.22 -2.06 1.33
C SER A 104 28.19 -2.13 2.46
N ARG A 105 28.00 -3.30 3.07
CA ARG A 105 27.11 -3.49 4.23
C ARG A 105 27.66 -2.82 5.49
N ARG A 106 28.97 -2.94 5.75
CA ARG A 106 29.59 -2.31 6.92
C ARG A 106 29.51 -0.79 6.84
N GLU A 107 29.73 -0.21 5.66
CA GLU A 107 29.56 1.22 5.44
C GLU A 107 28.11 1.67 5.60
N TRP A 108 27.16 0.88 5.08
CA TRP A 108 25.74 1.12 5.30
C TRP A 108 25.37 1.12 6.78
N HIS A 109 25.84 0.12 7.53
CA HIS A 109 25.59 0.03 8.96
C HIS A 109 26.14 1.24 9.71
N ARG A 110 27.40 1.62 9.44
CA ARG A 110 28.02 2.84 10.02
C ARG A 110 27.25 4.11 9.67
N PHE A 111 26.76 4.19 8.44
CA PHE A 111 25.96 5.32 7.98
C PHE A 111 24.64 5.43 8.73
N ILE A 112 23.89 4.33 8.87
CA ILE A 112 22.64 4.28 9.63
C ILE A 112 22.87 4.59 11.11
N TYR A 113 23.96 4.06 11.68
CA TYR A 113 24.37 4.34 13.05
C TYR A 113 24.57 5.85 13.27
N SER A 114 25.43 6.46 12.44
CA SER A 114 25.74 7.88 12.49
C SER A 114 24.49 8.76 12.25
N LEU A 115 23.57 8.29 11.41
CA LEU A 115 22.33 8.99 11.13
C LEU A 115 21.41 9.03 12.37
N PHE A 116 21.21 7.91 13.04
CA PHE A 116 20.34 7.86 14.23
C PHE A 116 20.93 8.64 15.40
N GLU A 117 22.26 8.60 15.61
CA GLU A 117 22.92 9.44 16.62
C GLU A 117 22.69 10.94 16.36
N LYS A 118 22.70 11.37 15.10
CA LYS A 118 22.52 12.77 14.70
C LYS A 118 21.07 13.21 14.58
N THR A 119 20.11 12.32 14.84
CA THR A 119 18.66 12.60 14.70
C THR A 119 17.86 12.30 15.99
N PRO A 120 18.24 12.84 17.17
CA PRO A 120 17.58 12.50 18.44
C PRO A 120 16.09 12.88 18.52
N GLN A 121 15.64 13.81 17.67
CA GLN A 121 14.24 14.25 17.53
C GLN A 121 13.40 13.42 16.54
N LEU A 122 13.94 12.30 16.05
CA LEU A 122 13.26 11.41 15.12
C LEU A 122 11.95 10.88 15.73
N ALA A 123 10.85 11.07 15.01
CA ALA A 123 9.51 10.68 15.42
C ALA A 123 8.94 9.55 14.54
N GLU A 124 9.43 9.40 13.31
CA GLU A 124 8.98 8.38 12.37
C GLU A 124 10.16 7.71 11.66
N VAL A 125 10.18 6.38 11.66
CA VAL A 125 11.10 5.57 10.86
C VAL A 125 10.30 4.69 9.93
N VAL A 126 10.62 4.79 8.64
CA VAL A 126 10.04 3.98 7.59
C VAL A 126 11.17 3.19 6.91
N TRP A 127 11.14 1.87 7.06
CA TRP A 127 12.12 0.96 6.49
C TRP A 127 11.46 0.04 5.48
N HIS A 128 11.68 0.32 4.20
CA HIS A 128 11.23 -0.53 3.09
C HIS A 128 12.45 -1.12 2.40
N LYS A 129 12.96 -2.25 2.91
CA LYS A 129 14.07 -2.92 2.25
C LYS A 129 13.95 -4.43 2.40
N PRO A 130 13.73 -5.17 1.30
CA PRO A 130 13.81 -6.63 1.32
C PRO A 130 15.20 -7.11 1.76
N CYS A 131 16.26 -6.34 1.51
CA CYS A 131 17.64 -6.85 1.57
C CYS A 131 18.63 -6.12 2.49
N ALA A 132 18.20 -5.12 3.27
CA ALA A 132 18.99 -4.71 4.42
C ALA A 132 18.32 -5.34 5.60
N GLN A 133 19.09 -6.22 6.23
CA GLN A 133 18.83 -6.60 7.59
C GLN A 133 18.86 -5.31 8.42
N PHE A 134 17.84 -5.14 9.25
CA PHE A 134 17.89 -4.16 10.32
C PHE A 134 18.50 -4.90 11.51
N TYR A 135 19.74 -4.57 11.83
CA TYR A 135 20.52 -5.31 12.81
C TYR A 135 20.09 -4.98 14.24
N GLN A 136 20.38 -5.87 15.20
CA GLN A 136 20.09 -5.66 16.63
C GLN A 136 20.65 -4.32 17.12
N ASP A 137 21.91 -4.05 16.83
CA ASP A 137 22.61 -2.85 17.26
C ASP A 137 21.94 -1.58 16.69
N GLU A 138 21.33 -1.65 15.51
CA GLU A 138 20.56 -0.54 14.92
C GLU A 138 19.24 -0.32 15.67
N PHE A 139 18.61 -1.37 16.19
CA PHE A 139 17.41 -1.26 17.03
C PHE A 139 17.73 -0.66 18.38
N GLU A 140 18.78 -1.14 19.03
CA GLU A 140 19.24 -0.63 20.31
C GLU A 140 19.67 0.83 20.18
N LEU A 141 20.36 1.18 19.09
CA LEU A 141 20.69 2.56 18.81
C LEU A 141 19.46 3.41 18.54
N LEU A 142 18.54 2.95 17.69
CA LEU A 142 17.31 3.69 17.37
C LEU A 142 16.51 3.95 18.66
N HIS A 143 16.38 2.94 19.52
CA HIS A 143 15.71 3.08 20.81
C HIS A 143 16.47 3.98 21.79
N SER A 144 17.79 3.86 21.88
CA SER A 144 18.61 4.66 22.81
C SER A 144 18.70 6.13 22.38
N SER A 145 18.83 6.40 21.08
CA SER A 145 19.03 7.75 20.52
C SER A 145 17.71 8.48 20.24
N CYS A 146 16.65 7.77 19.82
CA CYS A 146 15.40 8.39 19.34
C CYS A 146 14.26 8.18 20.33
N LYS A 147 14.35 8.80 21.51
CA LYS A 147 13.34 8.68 22.58
C LYS A 147 11.94 9.22 22.23
N LYS A 148 11.83 9.97 21.13
CA LYS A 148 10.59 10.57 20.63
C LYS A 148 9.95 9.77 19.48
N LEU A 149 10.42 8.54 19.23
CA LEU A 149 9.87 7.71 18.16
C LEU A 149 8.40 7.38 18.45
N GLU A 150 7.50 7.87 17.59
CA GLU A 150 6.05 7.63 17.67
C GLU A 150 5.58 6.64 16.59
N SER A 151 6.34 6.44 15.52
CA SER A 151 5.91 5.71 14.34
C SER A 151 7.04 4.83 13.81
N LEU A 152 6.83 3.52 13.78
CA LEU A 152 7.80 2.55 13.30
C LEU A 152 7.18 1.67 12.22
N HIS A 153 7.75 1.73 11.02
CA HIS A 153 7.33 0.91 9.88
C HIS A 153 8.49 0.08 9.37
N LEU A 154 8.39 -1.24 9.55
CA LEU A 154 9.34 -2.22 9.09
C LEU A 154 8.65 -3.12 8.08
N CYS A 155 8.97 -2.93 6.80
CA CYS A 155 8.38 -3.67 5.70
C CYS A 155 9.43 -4.53 5.00
N HIS A 156 9.04 -5.76 4.65
CA HIS A 156 9.87 -6.74 3.95
C HIS A 156 11.12 -7.15 4.72
N LEU A 157 10.99 -7.39 6.03
CA LEU A 157 12.09 -7.94 6.80
C LEU A 157 12.31 -9.40 6.35
N GLN A 158 13.20 -9.61 5.37
CA GLN A 158 13.49 -10.95 4.84
C GLN A 158 14.38 -11.76 5.81
N TYR A 159 15.27 -11.07 6.52
CA TYR A 159 16.24 -11.70 7.41
C TYR A 159 16.48 -10.79 8.61
N MET A 160 15.70 -10.99 9.65
CA MET A 160 16.30 -10.81 10.95
C MET A 160 16.94 -12.16 11.29
N ALA A 161 18.25 -12.20 11.42
CA ALA A 161 18.96 -13.40 11.88
C ALA A 161 18.30 -13.96 13.17
N PRO A 162 18.62 -15.18 13.63
CA PRO A 162 18.19 -15.64 14.95
C PRO A 162 18.52 -14.68 16.10
N ARG A 163 19.52 -13.79 15.89
CA ARG A 163 19.87 -12.65 16.75
C ARG A 163 19.13 -11.35 16.39
N GLY A 164 17.98 -11.49 15.78
CA GLY A 164 17.26 -10.39 15.18
C GLY A 164 16.81 -9.38 16.24
N GLY A 165 16.95 -8.11 15.89
CA GLY A 165 16.31 -6.97 16.53
C GLY A 165 15.23 -7.28 17.54
N ASP A 166 15.52 -7.08 18.83
CA ASP A 166 14.53 -7.09 19.88
C ASP A 166 13.72 -5.81 19.80
N ILE A 167 12.65 -5.86 19.01
CA ILE A 167 11.73 -4.73 18.86
C ILE A 167 11.01 -4.41 20.17
N SER A 168 11.04 -5.30 21.17
CA SER A 168 10.36 -5.10 22.46
C SER A 168 10.85 -3.86 23.22
N VAL A 169 12.03 -3.35 22.88
CA VAL A 169 12.60 -2.13 23.46
C VAL A 169 11.78 -0.87 23.15
N PHE A 170 10.98 -0.87 22.07
CA PHE A 170 10.19 0.29 21.71
C PHE A 170 8.99 0.45 22.64
N LYS A 171 8.78 1.69 23.07
CA LYS A 171 7.68 2.09 23.92
C LYS A 171 7.06 3.37 23.42
N GLY A 172 5.78 3.50 23.72
CA GLY A 172 5.01 4.69 23.44
C GLY A 172 4.74 4.97 21.95
N LEU A 173 4.76 3.94 21.11
CA LEU A 173 4.42 4.06 19.70
C LEU A 173 2.93 4.40 19.53
N ARG A 174 2.62 5.24 18.54
CA ARG A 174 1.27 5.53 18.03
C ARG A 174 0.98 4.76 16.74
N GLN A 175 2.01 4.43 15.97
CA GLN A 175 1.86 3.58 14.78
C GLN A 175 2.94 2.50 14.72
N LEU A 176 2.51 1.29 14.41
CA LEU A 176 3.36 0.15 14.19
C LEU A 176 2.98 -0.51 12.87
N THR A 177 3.97 -0.80 12.03
CA THR A 177 3.80 -1.57 10.81
C THR A 177 4.90 -2.61 10.74
N LEU A 178 4.51 -3.88 10.79
CA LEU A 178 5.42 -5.02 10.70
C LEU A 178 4.94 -5.90 9.56
N VAL A 179 5.66 -5.88 8.44
CA VAL A 179 5.38 -6.76 7.30
C VAL A 179 6.59 -7.63 7.05
N GLU A 180 6.46 -8.89 7.43
CA GLU A 180 7.50 -9.92 7.32
C GLU A 180 7.65 -10.40 5.87
N GLY A 181 8.89 -10.60 5.43
CA GLY A 181 9.18 -11.32 4.19
C GLY A 181 9.03 -12.85 4.35
N ASP A 182 9.00 -13.56 3.23
CA ASP A 182 8.57 -14.97 3.15
C ASP A 182 9.55 -16.04 3.75
N PHE A 183 10.63 -15.65 4.42
CA PHE A 183 11.82 -16.52 4.50
C PHE A 183 12.12 -17.25 5.84
N PHE A 184 11.41 -17.00 6.95
CA PHE A 184 11.71 -17.71 8.21
C PHE A 184 11.33 -19.21 8.21
N ARG A 185 12.01 -20.11 7.50
CA ARG A 185 11.68 -21.56 7.51
C ARG A 185 11.57 -22.19 8.92
N ALA A 186 12.06 -21.55 9.98
CA ALA A 186 11.95 -22.01 11.36
C ALA A 186 10.72 -21.45 12.10
N GLU A 187 9.80 -22.33 12.53
CA GLU A 187 8.67 -22.00 13.42
C GLU A 187 9.09 -21.33 14.73
N ARG A 188 10.25 -21.72 15.30
CA ARG A 188 10.80 -21.14 16.54
C ARG A 188 10.97 -19.62 16.49
N LEU A 189 11.30 -19.07 15.32
CA LEU A 189 11.44 -17.63 15.16
C LEU A 189 10.08 -16.91 15.20
N ALA A 190 9.00 -17.58 14.79
CA ALA A 190 7.67 -17.01 14.83
C ALA A 190 7.16 -16.81 16.27
N GLU A 191 7.41 -17.75 17.18
CA GLU A 191 7.07 -17.60 18.61
C GLU A 191 7.84 -16.45 19.25
N THR A 192 9.16 -16.40 19.02
CA THR A 192 10.01 -15.31 19.55
C THR A 192 9.51 -13.96 19.05
N ARG A 193 9.13 -13.87 17.77
CA ARG A 193 8.56 -12.64 17.19
C ARG A 193 7.21 -12.29 17.79
N THR A 194 6.34 -13.27 18.00
CA THR A 194 5.02 -13.06 18.63
C THR A 194 5.21 -12.44 20.02
N ARG A 195 6.10 -12.98 20.84
CA ARG A 195 6.44 -12.41 22.17
C ARG A 195 6.99 -10.99 22.08
N GLN A 196 7.87 -10.72 21.12
CA GLN A 196 8.39 -9.37 20.90
C GLN A 196 7.27 -8.39 20.51
N ILE A 197 6.36 -8.79 19.61
CA ILE A 197 5.21 -7.98 19.21
C ILE A 197 4.31 -7.73 20.43
N VAL A 198 3.95 -8.77 21.19
CA VAL A 198 3.17 -8.65 22.44
C VAL A 198 3.79 -7.62 23.37
N GLN A 199 5.10 -7.67 23.57
CA GLN A 199 5.78 -6.73 24.44
C GLN A 199 5.75 -5.28 23.90
N VAL A 200 5.90 -5.08 22.58
CA VAL A 200 5.72 -3.75 21.96
C VAL A 200 4.32 -3.21 22.16
N LEU A 201 3.30 -4.05 21.96
CA LEU A 201 1.89 -3.68 22.15
C LEU A 201 1.64 -3.28 23.61
N LYS A 202 2.20 -4.02 24.58
CA LYS A 202 2.11 -3.68 26.01
C LYS A 202 2.83 -2.37 26.35
N ASN A 203 3.99 -2.15 25.74
CA ASN A 203 4.79 -0.94 25.93
C ASN A 203 4.19 0.30 25.24
N SER A 204 3.14 0.13 24.42
CA SER A 204 2.54 1.18 23.59
C SER A 204 1.01 1.20 23.69
N PRO A 205 0.43 1.42 24.88
CA PRO A 205 -1.03 1.42 25.07
C PRO A 205 -1.77 2.51 24.28
N GLN A 206 -1.06 3.55 23.82
CA GLN A 206 -1.58 4.60 22.96
C GLN A 206 -1.53 4.28 21.46
N LEU A 207 -1.23 3.04 21.07
CA LEU A 207 -1.17 2.66 19.67
C LEU A 207 -2.51 2.96 18.98
N GLU A 208 -2.47 3.74 17.90
CA GLU A 208 -3.64 4.13 17.11
C GLU A 208 -3.69 3.39 15.76
N THR A 209 -2.55 2.94 15.26
CA THR A 209 -2.46 2.24 13.98
C THR A 209 -1.59 0.99 14.13
N LEU A 210 -2.17 -0.17 13.83
CA LEU A 210 -1.45 -1.44 13.82
C LEU A 210 -1.56 -2.06 12.44
N CYS A 211 -0.42 -2.43 11.89
CA CYS A 211 -0.33 -3.19 10.68
C CYS A 211 0.55 -4.40 10.88
N LEU A 212 0.00 -5.58 10.61
CA LEU A 212 0.69 -6.85 10.66
C LEU A 212 0.55 -7.56 9.32
N GLY A 213 1.67 -8.03 8.78
CA GLY A 213 1.72 -8.75 7.52
C GLY A 213 2.79 -9.82 7.53
N SER A 214 2.52 -10.94 6.86
CA SER A 214 3.48 -12.00 6.58
C SER A 214 2.96 -12.77 5.38
N TYR A 215 3.85 -13.19 4.49
CA TYR A 215 3.51 -14.02 3.33
C TYR A 215 3.32 -15.51 3.69
N ARG A 216 3.60 -15.86 4.96
CA ARG A 216 3.37 -17.19 5.53
C ARG A 216 1.89 -17.55 5.56
N ARG A 217 1.54 -18.74 5.08
CA ARG A 217 0.20 -19.32 5.24
C ARG A 217 -0.03 -19.90 6.65
N SER A 218 0.14 -19.10 7.70
CA SER A 218 -0.20 -19.49 9.06
C SER A 218 -1.40 -18.68 9.52
N THR A 219 -2.50 -19.36 9.83
CA THR A 219 -3.80 -18.72 10.01
C THR A 219 -4.10 -18.41 11.48
N THR A 220 -3.35 -19.01 12.42
CA THR A 220 -3.60 -18.89 13.86
C THR A 220 -2.73 -17.84 14.54
N ARG A 221 -1.89 -17.11 13.81
CA ARG A 221 -0.90 -16.20 14.43
C ARG A 221 -1.57 -15.03 15.14
N PHE A 222 -2.66 -14.51 14.57
CA PHE A 222 -3.36 -13.38 15.16
C PHE A 222 -4.03 -13.75 16.48
N ASP A 223 -4.76 -14.87 16.53
CA ASP A 223 -5.42 -15.29 17.77
C ASP A 223 -4.41 -15.62 18.86
N LYS A 224 -3.34 -16.36 18.52
CA LYS A 224 -2.23 -16.63 19.45
C LYS A 224 -1.57 -15.34 19.98
N LEU A 225 -1.40 -14.33 19.12
CA LEU A 225 -0.89 -13.02 19.53
C LEU A 225 -1.83 -12.36 20.56
N CYS A 226 -3.14 -12.44 20.35
CA CYS A 226 -4.15 -11.87 21.25
C CYS A 226 -4.17 -12.63 22.59
N ASP A 227 -4.19 -13.96 22.55
CA ASP A 227 -4.11 -14.82 23.73
C ASP A 227 -2.86 -14.50 24.57
N GLU A 228 -1.69 -14.44 23.94
CA GLU A 228 -0.43 -14.09 24.62
C GLU A 228 -0.46 -12.64 25.15
N TYR A 229 -1.03 -11.70 24.39
CA TYR A 229 -1.18 -10.32 24.81
C TYR A 229 -1.99 -10.21 26.11
N VAL A 230 -3.15 -10.88 26.17
CA VAL A 230 -4.02 -10.92 27.36
C VAL A 230 -3.35 -11.68 28.50
N ALA A 231 -2.74 -12.83 28.23
CA ALA A 231 -2.04 -13.64 29.23
C ALA A 231 -0.89 -12.86 29.92
N HIS A 232 -0.28 -11.91 29.21
CA HIS A 232 0.73 -11.01 29.73
C HIS A 232 0.17 -9.71 30.33
N GLY A 233 -1.14 -9.61 30.58
CA GLY A 233 -1.79 -8.45 31.20
C GLY A 233 -1.94 -7.26 30.24
N GLY A 234 -2.00 -7.51 28.94
CA GLY A 234 -2.39 -6.52 27.94
C GLY A 234 -3.81 -6.01 28.19
N LEU A 235 -4.03 -4.72 27.91
CA LEU A 235 -5.34 -4.08 27.96
C LEU A 235 -5.76 -3.71 26.55
N PRO A 236 -7.05 -3.73 26.19
CA PRO A 236 -7.48 -3.38 24.83
C PRO A 236 -6.87 -2.06 24.34
N LEU A 237 -6.18 -2.13 23.21
CA LEU A 237 -5.51 -1.00 22.57
C LEU A 237 -6.55 0.00 22.04
N ARG A 238 -6.11 1.25 21.83
CA ARG A 238 -6.94 2.34 21.29
C ARG A 238 -6.82 2.46 19.77
N LEU A 239 -6.87 1.33 19.07
CA LEU A 239 -6.67 1.31 17.62
C LEU A 239 -7.81 2.07 16.93
N LYS A 240 -7.42 2.95 16.01
CA LYS A 240 -8.31 3.56 15.00
C LYS A 240 -8.15 2.87 13.65
N SER A 241 -6.97 2.30 13.38
CA SER A 241 -6.68 1.60 12.13
C SER A 241 -6.04 0.25 12.40
N LEU A 242 -6.63 -0.81 11.84
CA LEU A 242 -6.12 -2.17 11.86
C LEU A 242 -5.90 -2.65 10.43
N THR A 243 -4.69 -3.14 10.14
CA THR A 243 -4.38 -3.76 8.86
C THR A 243 -3.74 -5.11 9.05
N CYS A 244 -4.29 -6.12 8.39
CA CYS A 244 -3.83 -7.50 8.51
C CYS A 244 -3.62 -8.11 7.12
N ALA A 245 -2.49 -8.78 6.91
CA ALA A 245 -2.41 -9.79 5.85
C ALA A 245 -3.18 -11.05 6.27
N VAL A 246 -3.44 -11.98 5.34
CA VAL A 246 -4.08 -13.28 5.65
C VAL A 246 -3.44 -14.04 6.80
N SER A 247 -2.13 -13.98 6.90
CA SER A 247 -1.36 -14.64 7.96
C SER A 247 -1.63 -14.09 9.37
N TRP A 248 -2.14 -12.87 9.44
CA TRP A 248 -2.52 -12.18 10.65
C TRP A 248 -4.02 -11.92 10.68
N TRP A 249 -4.79 -12.74 9.97
CA TRP A 249 -6.25 -12.64 9.97
C TRP A 249 -6.82 -13.20 11.28
N PRO A 250 -7.66 -12.46 12.03
CA PRO A 250 -8.38 -13.00 13.17
C PRO A 250 -9.28 -14.16 12.75
N GLN A 251 -9.33 -15.25 13.52
CA GLN A 251 -10.32 -16.32 13.29
C GLN A 251 -11.56 -16.13 14.16
N SER A 252 -11.44 -15.40 15.27
CA SER A 252 -12.55 -15.16 16.20
C SER A 252 -12.84 -13.67 16.40
N ALA A 253 -14.09 -13.37 16.71
CA ALA A 253 -14.50 -12.05 17.16
C ALA A 253 -13.85 -11.67 18.51
N GLY A 254 -13.62 -12.67 19.36
CA GLY A 254 -12.99 -12.51 20.68
C GLY A 254 -11.59 -11.93 20.57
N SER A 255 -10.77 -12.48 19.67
CA SER A 255 -9.39 -12.03 19.47
C SER A 255 -9.31 -10.54 19.09
N VAL A 256 -10.23 -10.07 18.24
CA VAL A 256 -10.29 -8.64 17.88
C VAL A 256 -10.63 -7.80 19.11
N ALA A 257 -11.64 -8.21 19.89
CA ALA A 257 -12.08 -7.51 21.09
C ALA A 257 -11.05 -7.51 22.24
N GLU A 258 -10.26 -8.58 22.34
CA GLU A 258 -9.13 -8.71 23.26
C GLU A 258 -8.01 -7.73 22.90
N LEU A 259 -7.72 -7.58 21.60
CA LEU A 259 -6.69 -6.67 21.11
C LEU A 259 -7.13 -5.21 21.17
N THR A 260 -8.37 -4.89 20.81
CA THR A 260 -8.88 -3.51 20.72
C THR A 260 -10.39 -3.44 20.83
N ASP A 261 -10.91 -2.28 21.23
CA ASP A 261 -12.35 -1.97 21.20
C ASP A 261 -12.82 -1.76 19.74
N PRO A 262 -13.63 -2.67 19.16
CA PRO A 262 -14.06 -2.56 17.76
C PRO A 262 -14.82 -1.26 17.47
N ALA A 263 -15.49 -0.68 18.48
CA ALA A 263 -16.21 0.57 18.31
C ALA A 263 -15.29 1.76 18.02
N ARG A 264 -13.98 1.66 18.28
CA ARG A 264 -12.99 2.71 17.97
C ARG A 264 -12.38 2.61 16.59
N LEU A 265 -12.56 1.48 15.91
CA LEU A 265 -11.98 1.27 14.60
C LEU A 265 -12.65 2.20 13.58
N GLU A 266 -11.83 3.06 13.00
CA GLU A 266 -12.18 3.95 11.90
C GLU A 266 -11.82 3.31 10.54
N GLU A 267 -10.77 2.49 10.51
CA GLU A 267 -10.21 1.91 9.29
C GLU A 267 -9.79 0.45 9.48
N VAL A 268 -10.27 -0.44 8.62
CA VAL A 268 -9.83 -1.84 8.58
C VAL A 268 -9.40 -2.17 7.16
N TYR A 269 -8.22 -2.78 7.02
CA TYR A 269 -7.71 -3.24 5.72
C TYR A 269 -7.22 -4.68 5.82
N ILE A 270 -7.64 -5.50 4.87
CA ILE A 270 -7.29 -6.91 4.80
C ILE A 270 -6.63 -7.13 3.45
N TRP A 271 -5.45 -7.72 3.43
CA TRP A 271 -4.73 -7.92 2.19
C TRP A 271 -4.17 -9.33 2.02
N ASP A 272 -3.88 -9.66 0.77
CA ASP A 272 -3.45 -10.99 0.33
C ASP A 272 -4.49 -12.08 0.59
N CYS A 273 -5.79 -11.74 0.51
CA CYS A 273 -6.87 -12.66 0.88
C CYS A 273 -7.30 -13.70 -0.15
N TYR A 274 -6.54 -13.80 -1.24
CA TYR A 274 -6.68 -14.79 -2.32
C TYR A 274 -6.66 -16.26 -1.88
N TYR A 275 -6.21 -16.54 -0.65
CA TYR A 275 -6.03 -17.89 -0.16
C TYR A 275 -7.06 -18.32 0.90
N LEU A 276 -7.96 -17.43 1.35
CA LEU A 276 -8.84 -17.68 2.50
C LEU A 276 -9.67 -18.99 2.39
N PRO A 277 -10.30 -19.35 1.26
CA PRO A 277 -11.04 -20.60 1.14
C PRO A 277 -10.10 -21.80 1.02
N ALA A 278 -8.98 -21.64 0.30
CA ALA A 278 -8.01 -22.72 0.09
C ALA A 278 -7.37 -23.18 1.41
N ILE A 279 -7.29 -22.29 2.41
CA ILE A 279 -6.75 -22.59 3.74
C ILE A 279 -7.83 -22.93 4.78
N GLY A 280 -9.10 -23.05 4.37
CA GLY A 280 -10.19 -23.55 5.22
C GLY A 280 -10.51 -22.68 6.44
N ILE A 281 -10.16 -21.39 6.43
CA ILE A 281 -10.46 -20.50 7.55
C ILE A 281 -11.97 -20.21 7.57
N LYS A 282 -12.58 -20.42 8.75
CA LYS A 282 -13.92 -19.91 9.05
C LYS A 282 -13.80 -18.41 9.34
N THR A 283 -13.94 -17.59 8.31
CA THR A 283 -13.72 -16.13 8.38
C THR A 283 -14.94 -15.35 8.87
N GLU A 284 -16.12 -15.99 8.86
CA GLU A 284 -17.41 -15.32 9.09
C GLU A 284 -17.50 -14.63 10.45
N SER A 285 -17.03 -15.29 11.53
CA SER A 285 -17.07 -14.75 12.90
C SER A 285 -16.20 -13.51 13.07
N ALA A 286 -14.96 -13.55 12.56
CA ALA A 286 -14.03 -12.44 12.66
C ALA A 286 -14.42 -11.27 11.76
N LEU A 287 -14.93 -11.56 10.56
CA LEU A 287 -15.42 -10.54 9.65
C LEU A 287 -16.59 -9.77 10.28
N LYS A 288 -17.56 -10.48 10.87
CA LYS A 288 -18.68 -9.88 11.60
C LYS A 288 -18.23 -8.93 12.73
N ALA A 289 -17.11 -9.23 13.40
CA ALA A 289 -16.54 -8.37 14.44
C ALA A 289 -15.86 -7.11 13.90
N LEU A 290 -15.51 -7.09 12.62
CA LEU A 290 -14.91 -5.95 11.92
C LEU A 290 -15.91 -5.21 11.02
N MET A 291 -17.18 -5.62 11.02
CA MET A 291 -18.26 -5.00 10.26
C MET A 291 -18.92 -3.85 11.03
N PRO A 292 -19.66 -2.94 10.36
CA PRO A 292 -20.20 -1.74 10.99
C PRO A 292 -21.11 -1.96 12.21
N PRO A 293 -21.89 -3.05 12.32
CA PRO A 293 -22.63 -3.33 13.56
C PRO A 293 -21.72 -3.44 14.80
N ALA A 294 -20.51 -3.98 14.64
CA ALA A 294 -19.50 -4.08 15.69
C ALA A 294 -18.56 -2.85 15.73
N CYS A 295 -18.35 -2.20 14.57
CA CYS A 295 -17.49 -1.05 14.39
C CYS A 295 -18.30 0.18 13.92
N PRO A 296 -19.14 0.81 14.77
CA PRO A 296 -19.99 1.94 14.37
C PRO A 296 -19.22 3.16 13.81
N ASN A 297 -17.94 3.32 14.16
CA ASN A 297 -17.08 4.40 13.66
C ASN A 297 -16.32 4.05 12.38
N LEU A 298 -16.54 2.85 11.82
CA LEU A 298 -15.83 2.36 10.65
C LEU A 298 -16.17 3.22 9.43
N ARG A 299 -15.22 4.06 9.02
CA ARG A 299 -15.32 4.92 7.85
C ARG A 299 -14.63 4.34 6.63
N ARG A 300 -13.74 3.35 6.81
CA ARG A 300 -13.00 2.68 5.73
C ARG A 300 -12.89 1.19 6.01
N PHE A 301 -13.26 0.41 5.01
CA PHE A 301 -13.03 -1.02 5.00
C PHE A 301 -12.50 -1.41 3.61
N GLY A 302 -11.36 -2.06 3.58
CA GLY A 302 -10.76 -2.52 2.33
C GLY A 302 -10.38 -3.98 2.43
N ILE A 303 -10.63 -4.70 1.34
CA ILE A 303 -10.21 -6.07 1.16
C ILE A 303 -9.51 -6.18 -0.19
N ASP A 304 -8.31 -6.73 -0.15
CA ASP A 304 -7.49 -7.04 -1.31
C ASP A 304 -7.39 -8.57 -1.41
N GLY A 305 -8.18 -9.12 -2.34
CA GLY A 305 -8.41 -10.55 -2.53
C GLY A 305 -9.44 -10.89 -3.60
N ASP A 306 -9.73 -12.18 -3.79
CA ASP A 306 -10.82 -12.58 -4.68
C ASP A 306 -12.17 -12.22 -4.05
N PHE A 307 -13.05 -11.58 -4.84
CA PHE A 307 -14.36 -11.12 -4.38
C PHE A 307 -15.29 -12.29 -4.01
N TRP A 308 -15.11 -13.45 -4.62
CA TRP A 308 -15.93 -14.62 -4.31
C TRP A 308 -15.83 -15.00 -2.84
N ASP A 309 -14.61 -15.01 -2.30
CA ASP A 309 -14.35 -15.23 -0.88
C ASP A 309 -15.24 -14.31 -0.06
N PHE A 310 -15.16 -13.01 -0.32
CA PHE A 310 -15.97 -12.00 0.36
C PHE A 310 -17.49 -12.22 0.23
N ALA A 311 -17.99 -12.54 -0.96
CA ALA A 311 -19.42 -12.75 -1.20
C ALA A 311 -19.98 -14.01 -0.52
N THR A 312 -19.21 -15.10 -0.44
CA THR A 312 -19.60 -16.30 0.33
C THR A 312 -19.61 -16.07 1.84
N PHE A 313 -18.80 -15.13 2.35
CA PHE A 313 -18.68 -14.87 3.79
C PHE A 313 -19.71 -13.86 4.32
N CYS A 314 -20.38 -13.14 3.44
CA CYS A 314 -21.17 -11.99 3.78
C CYS A 314 -22.66 -12.23 3.51
N ASP A 315 -23.42 -12.71 4.50
CA ASP A 315 -24.88 -12.59 4.53
C ASP A 315 -25.30 -11.13 4.88
N VAL A 316 -24.71 -10.16 4.16
CA VAL A 316 -24.58 -8.76 4.57
C VAL A 316 -25.82 -7.98 4.17
N ALA A 317 -26.89 -8.13 4.96
CA ALA A 317 -28.08 -7.31 4.89
C ALA A 317 -27.87 -5.89 5.49
N ALA A 318 -26.74 -5.62 6.15
CA ALA A 318 -26.54 -4.37 6.85
C ALA A 318 -25.09 -3.84 6.75
N ALA A 319 -25.01 -2.63 6.20
CA ALA A 319 -23.99 -1.61 6.44
C ALA A 319 -22.66 -1.76 5.71
N MET A 320 -22.31 -0.75 4.89
CA MET A 320 -20.96 -0.16 4.75
C MET A 320 -21.05 1.23 4.10
N ASN A 321 -20.27 2.20 4.60
CA ASN A 321 -20.11 3.53 3.98
C ASN A 321 -18.90 3.61 3.02
N LYS A 322 -17.94 2.65 3.03
CA LYS A 322 -16.85 2.53 2.03
C LYS A 322 -16.38 1.08 1.95
N VAL A 323 -16.25 0.56 0.73
CA VAL A 323 -15.68 -0.77 0.46
C VAL A 323 -14.68 -0.62 -0.66
N SER A 324 -13.40 -0.87 -0.39
CA SER A 324 -12.40 -1.06 -1.44
C SER A 324 -12.34 -2.55 -1.79
N LEU A 325 -12.66 -2.90 -3.05
CA LEU A 325 -12.60 -4.27 -3.56
C LEU A 325 -11.62 -4.34 -4.72
N ALA A 326 -10.41 -4.79 -4.45
CA ALA A 326 -9.44 -5.05 -5.50
C ALA A 326 -9.44 -6.56 -5.82
N PRO A 327 -9.91 -7.00 -7.01
CA PRO A 327 -9.66 -8.36 -7.47
C PRO A 327 -8.17 -8.56 -7.74
N PRO A 328 -7.71 -9.83 -7.77
CA PRO A 328 -6.31 -10.13 -8.01
C PRO A 328 -5.82 -9.50 -9.31
N PRO A 329 -4.60 -8.96 -9.36
CA PRO A 329 -3.96 -8.71 -10.63
C PRO A 329 -3.94 -10.04 -11.40
N ALA A 330 -4.40 -10.02 -12.65
CA ALA A 330 -4.26 -11.17 -13.54
C ALA A 330 -2.76 -11.53 -13.59
N THR A 331 -2.41 -12.75 -13.15
CA THR A 331 -1.05 -13.24 -13.32
C THR A 331 -0.76 -13.32 -14.82
N PRO A 332 0.48 -13.02 -15.26
CA PRO A 332 0.87 -13.11 -16.67
C PRO A 332 0.57 -14.47 -17.32
N ASP A 333 0.48 -15.53 -16.50
CA ASP A 333 0.54 -16.92 -16.96
C ASP A 333 -0.84 -17.60 -17.06
N GLY A 334 -1.94 -16.86 -16.89
CA GLY A 334 -3.28 -17.39 -17.17
C GLY A 334 -3.67 -18.60 -16.30
N PHE A 335 -3.16 -18.71 -15.07
CA PHE A 335 -3.64 -19.71 -14.12
C PHE A 335 -5.17 -19.59 -14.01
N PRO A 336 -5.93 -20.65 -14.32
CA PRO A 336 -7.37 -20.62 -14.22
C PRO A 336 -7.72 -20.71 -12.74
N TYR A 337 -7.76 -19.57 -12.04
CA TYR A 337 -8.72 -19.43 -10.96
C TYR A 337 -10.06 -19.84 -11.55
N THR A 338 -10.73 -20.80 -10.93
CA THR A 338 -11.93 -21.48 -11.46
C THR A 338 -12.83 -20.49 -12.19
N PRO A 339 -13.18 -20.72 -13.47
CA PRO A 339 -13.94 -19.77 -14.26
C PRO A 339 -15.41 -19.83 -13.82
N PHE A 340 -15.73 -19.24 -12.67
CA PHE A 340 -17.11 -18.95 -12.33
C PHE A 340 -17.62 -17.79 -13.19
N ARG A 341 -18.87 -17.90 -13.64
CA ARG A 341 -19.44 -17.00 -14.64
C ARG A 341 -19.62 -15.61 -14.03
N LYS A 342 -18.94 -14.61 -14.58
CA LYS A 342 -19.11 -13.15 -14.37
C LYS A 342 -20.54 -12.67 -14.03
N SER A 343 -21.56 -13.31 -14.61
CA SER A 343 -22.97 -13.03 -14.35
C SER A 343 -23.41 -13.30 -12.90
N GLU A 344 -22.75 -14.20 -12.18
CA GLU A 344 -23.03 -14.52 -10.78
C GLU A 344 -22.33 -13.50 -9.87
N TRP A 345 -21.11 -13.08 -10.21
CA TRP A 345 -20.39 -11.99 -9.55
C TRP A 345 -21.20 -10.67 -9.59
N LEU A 346 -21.68 -10.27 -10.78
CA LEU A 346 -22.53 -9.08 -10.94
C LEU A 346 -23.85 -9.18 -10.17
N ARG A 347 -24.40 -10.40 -10.04
CA ARG A 347 -25.64 -10.65 -9.29
C ARG A 347 -25.41 -10.56 -7.79
N ALA A 348 -24.29 -11.10 -7.30
CA ALA A 348 -23.92 -11.02 -5.89
C ALA A 348 -23.72 -9.56 -5.48
N VAL A 349 -22.89 -8.79 -6.20
CA VAL A 349 -22.68 -7.36 -5.88
C VAL A 349 -23.98 -6.56 -5.94
N ALA A 350 -24.81 -6.78 -6.96
CA ALA A 350 -26.09 -6.08 -7.09
C ALA A 350 -27.13 -6.49 -6.02
N ALA A 351 -26.97 -7.68 -5.43
CA ALA A 351 -27.82 -8.17 -4.33
C ALA A 351 -27.33 -7.70 -2.95
N LEU A 352 -26.10 -7.19 -2.85
CA LEU A 352 -25.61 -6.62 -1.60
C LEU A 352 -26.33 -5.28 -1.32
N PRO A 353 -27.05 -5.12 -0.19
CA PRO A 353 -27.62 -3.84 0.24
C PRO A 353 -26.55 -2.88 0.79
N MET A 354 -25.39 -2.83 0.12
CA MET A 354 -24.33 -1.88 0.43
C MET A 354 -24.63 -0.53 -0.23
N ARG A 355 -24.27 0.53 0.47
CA ARG A 355 -24.31 1.91 -0.04
C ARG A 355 -22.92 2.54 0.06
N PRO A 356 -21.92 1.99 -0.65
CA PRO A 356 -20.57 2.50 -0.55
C PRO A 356 -20.53 3.94 -1.06
N ARG A 357 -19.85 4.81 -0.31
CA ARG A 357 -19.47 6.16 -0.71
C ARG A 357 -18.21 6.15 -1.57
N MET A 358 -17.28 5.26 -1.27
CA MET A 358 -16.07 5.02 -2.06
C MET A 358 -16.01 3.56 -2.49
N PHE A 359 -15.65 3.34 -3.74
CA PHE A 359 -15.53 2.01 -4.32
C PHE A 359 -14.27 1.90 -5.17
N GLN A 360 -13.50 0.87 -4.92
CA GLN A 360 -12.39 0.46 -5.77
C GLN A 360 -12.80 -0.84 -6.45
N LEU A 361 -12.48 -0.96 -7.73
CA LEU A 361 -12.83 -2.09 -8.54
C LEU A 361 -11.67 -2.40 -9.47
N GLY A 362 -11.13 -3.61 -9.44
CA GLY A 362 -10.28 -4.10 -10.52
C GLY A 362 -11.04 -4.86 -11.59
N ALA A 363 -10.47 -4.93 -12.78
CA ALA A 363 -10.91 -5.80 -13.83
C ALA A 363 -10.15 -7.13 -13.70
N GLY A 364 -10.87 -8.23 -13.53
CA GLY A 364 -10.30 -9.56 -13.77
C GLY A 364 -10.01 -9.72 -15.26
N GLY A 365 -8.95 -10.44 -15.61
CA GLY A 365 -8.76 -11.15 -16.90
C GLY A 365 -8.75 -10.36 -18.23
N PRO A 366 -7.86 -10.70 -19.18
CA PRO A 366 -7.97 -10.25 -20.57
C PRO A 366 -9.30 -10.71 -21.20
N GLY A 367 -10.08 -9.80 -21.78
CA GLY A 367 -11.37 -10.11 -22.44
C GLY A 367 -12.61 -9.80 -21.58
N ASP A 368 -12.40 -9.43 -20.33
CA ASP A 368 -13.45 -9.09 -19.36
C ASP A 368 -13.87 -7.61 -19.39
N VAL A 369 -13.85 -7.01 -20.59
CA VAL A 369 -14.08 -5.58 -20.93
C VAL A 369 -15.39 -4.98 -20.41
N LEU A 370 -16.31 -5.79 -19.87
CA LEU A 370 -17.51 -5.28 -19.25
C LEU A 370 -17.15 -4.73 -17.87
N PHE A 371 -16.87 -3.42 -17.86
CA PHE A 371 -17.14 -2.55 -16.72
C PHE A 371 -18.41 -3.05 -16.04
N PRO A 372 -18.42 -3.23 -14.72
CA PRO A 372 -19.50 -3.90 -14.06
C PRO A 372 -20.67 -2.94 -13.87
N GLU A 373 -21.26 -2.57 -15.00
CA GLU A 373 -22.30 -1.55 -15.12
C GLU A 373 -23.40 -1.85 -14.10
N ARG A 374 -23.83 -3.10 -13.95
CA ARG A 374 -24.84 -3.47 -12.97
C ARG A 374 -24.43 -3.21 -11.52
N ALA A 375 -23.20 -3.59 -11.14
CA ALA A 375 -22.69 -3.39 -9.77
C ALA A 375 -22.49 -1.90 -9.44
N VAL A 376 -22.09 -1.12 -10.44
CA VAL A 376 -21.87 0.31 -10.24
C VAL A 376 -23.19 1.08 -10.27
N LEU A 377 -24.15 0.65 -11.09
CA LEU A 377 -25.49 1.24 -11.10
C LEU A 377 -26.29 0.93 -9.84
N SER A 378 -26.12 -0.25 -9.23
CA SER A 378 -26.75 -0.55 -7.94
C SER A 378 -26.24 0.34 -6.81
N CYS A 379 -24.97 0.76 -6.86
CA CYS A 379 -24.35 1.66 -5.88
C CYS A 379 -24.47 3.15 -6.26
N GLY A 380 -24.93 3.47 -7.47
CA GLY A 380 -24.89 4.80 -8.07
C GLY A 380 -25.46 5.95 -7.22
N PRO A 381 -26.57 5.76 -6.47
CA PRO A 381 -27.14 6.83 -5.66
C PRO A 381 -26.30 7.24 -4.45
N THR A 382 -25.33 6.45 -3.99
CA THR A 382 -24.52 6.80 -2.80
C THR A 382 -23.04 6.98 -3.10
N LEU A 383 -22.61 6.60 -4.30
CA LEU A 383 -21.20 6.59 -4.66
C LEU A 383 -20.67 8.00 -4.93
N GLU A 384 -19.73 8.45 -4.10
CA GLU A 384 -19.01 9.72 -4.25
C GLU A 384 -17.62 9.54 -4.88
N GLY A 385 -17.01 8.34 -4.80
CA GLY A 385 -15.73 8.07 -5.44
C GLY A 385 -15.60 6.66 -5.99
N LEU A 386 -15.02 6.55 -7.20
CA LEU A 386 -14.83 5.28 -7.89
C LEU A 386 -13.42 5.18 -8.47
N ILE A 387 -12.65 4.14 -8.13
CA ILE A 387 -11.42 3.79 -8.84
C ILE A 387 -11.61 2.49 -9.60
N ILE A 388 -11.21 2.47 -10.87
CA ILE A 388 -11.18 1.28 -11.70
C ILE A 388 -9.73 0.89 -11.97
N PHE A 389 -9.43 -0.40 -11.84
CA PHE A 389 -8.16 -1.01 -12.21
C PHE A 389 -8.32 -1.88 -13.47
N PRO A 390 -8.40 -1.29 -14.68
CA PRO A 390 -8.50 -2.08 -15.89
C PRO A 390 -7.27 -2.99 -16.05
N VAL A 391 -7.49 -4.15 -16.66
CA VAL A 391 -6.38 -5.00 -17.12
C VAL A 391 -5.52 -4.17 -18.07
N TYR A 392 -4.21 -4.39 -18.03
CA TYR A 392 -3.23 -3.65 -18.81
C TYR A 392 -3.62 -3.47 -20.29
N ASN A 393 -4.09 -4.55 -20.93
CA ASN A 393 -4.52 -4.52 -22.33
C ASN A 393 -5.74 -3.61 -22.56
N ASP A 394 -6.68 -3.57 -21.63
CA ASP A 394 -7.88 -2.74 -21.71
C ASP A 394 -7.55 -1.26 -21.56
N LEU A 395 -6.57 -0.94 -20.72
CA LEU A 395 -6.06 0.41 -20.63
C LEU A 395 -5.35 0.83 -21.92
N CYS A 396 -4.46 -0.01 -22.46
CA CYS A 396 -3.84 0.26 -23.76
C CYS A 396 -4.90 0.47 -24.85
N MET A 397 -6.00 -0.30 -24.80
CA MET A 397 -7.15 -0.06 -25.67
C MET A 397 -7.80 1.29 -25.38
N LEU A 398 -8.07 1.68 -24.12
CA LEU A 398 -8.64 2.99 -23.79
C LEU A 398 -7.86 4.17 -24.37
N LEU A 399 -6.55 4.03 -24.47
CA LEU A 399 -5.67 5.06 -25.00
C LEU A 399 -5.66 5.05 -26.54
N ARG A 400 -5.68 3.90 -27.20
CA ARG A 400 -5.66 3.87 -28.67
C ARG A 400 -6.90 4.53 -29.29
N GLU A 401 -6.73 5.19 -30.43
CA GLU A 401 -7.85 5.69 -31.24
C GLU A 401 -8.36 4.55 -32.14
N GLY A 402 -9.22 3.69 -31.59
CA GLY A 402 -9.79 2.55 -32.31
C GLY A 402 -11.25 2.25 -31.92
N GLY A 403 -11.93 1.41 -32.70
CA GLY A 403 -13.34 1.07 -32.49
C GLY A 403 -13.64 0.46 -31.11
N LYS A 404 -12.77 -0.44 -30.63
CA LYS A 404 -12.88 -1.05 -29.29
C LYS A 404 -12.72 0.00 -28.17
N SER A 405 -11.81 0.93 -28.35
CA SER A 405 -11.54 2.05 -27.44
C SER A 405 -12.73 3.00 -27.31
N ARG A 406 -13.35 3.36 -28.44
CA ARG A 406 -14.57 4.19 -28.47
C ARG A 406 -15.71 3.53 -27.71
N ARG A 407 -15.89 2.22 -27.87
CA ARG A 407 -16.91 1.46 -27.13
C ARG A 407 -16.67 1.52 -25.63
N LEU A 408 -15.44 1.27 -25.17
CA LEU A 408 -15.13 1.28 -23.74
C LEU A 408 -15.25 2.68 -23.12
N ARG A 409 -14.79 3.74 -23.82
CA ARG A 409 -15.00 5.13 -23.40
C ARG A 409 -16.49 5.49 -23.31
N SER A 410 -17.30 5.05 -24.27
CA SER A 410 -18.74 5.27 -24.28
C SER A 410 -19.43 4.57 -23.10
N VAL A 411 -19.11 3.30 -22.85
CA VAL A 411 -19.66 2.54 -21.72
C VAL A 411 -19.29 3.18 -20.38
N LEU A 412 -18.02 3.56 -20.20
CA LEU A 412 -17.58 4.28 -19.00
C LEU A 412 -18.28 5.62 -18.86
N GLY A 413 -18.37 6.41 -19.93
CA GLY A 413 -19.08 7.69 -19.92
C GLY A 413 -20.55 7.54 -19.52
N GLN A 414 -21.27 6.59 -20.12
CA GLN A 414 -22.66 6.29 -19.77
C GLN A 414 -22.82 5.87 -18.31
N ALA A 415 -21.90 5.04 -17.80
CA ALA A 415 -21.92 4.66 -16.40
C ALA A 415 -21.69 5.85 -15.47
N LEU A 416 -20.68 6.68 -15.76
CA LEU A 416 -20.34 7.88 -14.97
C LEU A 416 -21.47 8.91 -14.98
N GLY A 417 -22.20 9.05 -16.09
CA GLY A 417 -23.38 9.90 -16.18
C GLY A 417 -24.56 9.43 -15.31
N LYS A 418 -24.62 8.12 -14.99
CA LYS A 418 -25.68 7.53 -14.15
C LYS A 418 -25.34 7.54 -12.64
N MET A 419 -24.21 8.11 -12.23
CA MET A 419 -23.80 8.19 -10.82
C MET A 419 -23.94 9.63 -10.32
N PRO A 420 -25.13 10.05 -9.84
CA PRO A 420 -25.42 11.46 -9.58
C PRO A 420 -24.50 12.08 -8.52
N ASN A 421 -24.00 11.28 -7.57
CA ASN A 421 -23.21 11.75 -6.44
C ASN A 421 -21.69 11.63 -6.62
N LEU A 422 -21.21 11.12 -7.76
CA LEU A 422 -19.79 10.89 -7.98
C LEU A 422 -19.04 12.22 -8.05
N THR A 423 -18.14 12.45 -7.09
CA THR A 423 -17.28 13.64 -6.99
C THR A 423 -15.85 13.35 -7.40
N GLN A 424 -15.42 12.09 -7.32
CA GLN A 424 -14.04 11.66 -7.54
C GLN A 424 -14.01 10.40 -8.41
N PHE A 425 -13.12 10.36 -9.39
CA PHE A 425 -12.99 9.20 -10.26
C PHE A 425 -11.52 8.87 -10.52
N GLY A 426 -11.17 7.61 -10.57
CA GLY A 426 -9.82 7.16 -10.89
C GLY A 426 -9.81 6.00 -11.86
N ILE A 427 -8.85 6.00 -12.78
CA ILE A 427 -8.51 4.84 -13.59
C ILE A 427 -7.00 4.59 -13.53
N SER A 428 -6.62 3.42 -13.05
CA SER A 428 -5.23 3.10 -12.67
C SER A 428 -4.88 1.69 -13.12
N THR A 429 -3.67 1.41 -13.56
CA THR A 429 -3.27 0.02 -13.83
C THR A 429 -2.80 -0.74 -12.60
N GLY A 430 -2.73 -0.09 -11.44
CA GLY A 430 -2.00 -0.59 -10.27
C GLY A 430 -0.48 -0.60 -10.47
N ARG A 431 0.00 -0.56 -11.73
CA ARG A 431 1.42 -0.52 -12.08
C ARG A 431 2.01 0.86 -11.85
N ARG A 432 3.22 0.90 -11.27
CA ARG A 432 4.00 2.14 -11.06
C ARG A 432 4.40 2.82 -12.35
N TYR A 433 4.67 2.03 -13.40
CA TYR A 433 5.18 2.54 -14.67
C TYR A 433 4.16 2.22 -15.76
N PRO A 434 3.49 3.24 -16.32
CA PRO A 434 2.91 3.09 -17.64
C PRO A 434 4.00 2.63 -18.61
N PRO A 435 3.67 1.85 -19.65
CA PRO A 435 4.60 1.66 -20.75
C PRO A 435 4.95 3.05 -21.32
N GLN A 436 6.21 3.25 -21.70
CA GLN A 436 6.71 4.56 -22.16
C GLN A 436 5.81 5.14 -23.25
N ASP A 437 5.29 4.27 -24.13
CA ASP A 437 4.41 4.60 -25.26
C ASP A 437 3.00 5.09 -24.86
N CYS A 438 2.58 4.89 -23.61
CA CYS A 438 1.26 5.30 -23.10
C CYS A 438 1.33 6.47 -22.12
N THR A 439 2.50 7.14 -22.01
CA THR A 439 2.71 8.24 -21.07
C THR A 439 2.50 9.62 -21.65
N ASP A 440 2.10 9.75 -22.92
CA ASP A 440 1.85 11.07 -23.51
C ASP A 440 0.85 11.84 -22.64
N ARG A 441 1.36 12.89 -22.01
CA ARG A 441 0.65 13.71 -21.04
C ARG A 441 -0.58 14.32 -21.69
N GLU A 442 -0.47 14.73 -22.94
CA GLU A 442 -1.59 15.34 -23.67
C GLU A 442 -2.65 14.31 -24.03
N HIS A 443 -2.24 13.10 -24.37
CA HIS A 443 -3.16 11.99 -24.58
C HIS A 443 -3.97 11.64 -23.32
N LEU A 444 -3.31 11.51 -22.16
CA LEU A 444 -3.98 11.24 -20.89
C LEU A 444 -4.93 12.38 -20.48
N ARG A 445 -4.52 13.63 -20.73
CA ARG A 445 -5.35 14.82 -20.52
C ARG A 445 -6.60 14.80 -21.40
N ARG A 446 -6.49 14.44 -22.68
CA ARG A 446 -7.62 14.30 -23.61
C ARG A 446 -8.59 13.20 -23.16
N LEU A 447 -8.07 12.06 -22.69
CA LEU A 447 -8.90 10.99 -22.13
C LEU A 447 -9.64 11.46 -20.87
N ALA A 448 -8.94 12.13 -19.94
CA ALA A 448 -9.54 12.68 -18.74
C ALA A 448 -10.65 13.70 -19.07
N ALA A 449 -10.45 14.57 -20.05
CA ALA A 449 -11.44 15.56 -20.47
C ALA A 449 -12.68 14.88 -21.09
N THR A 450 -12.47 13.86 -21.93
CA THR A 450 -13.56 13.07 -22.52
C THR A 450 -14.42 12.39 -21.44
N LEU A 451 -13.77 11.77 -20.44
CA LEU A 451 -14.47 11.11 -19.34
C LEU A 451 -15.19 12.12 -18.44
N ALA A 452 -14.58 13.27 -18.16
CA ALA A 452 -15.18 14.34 -17.38
C ALA A 452 -16.41 14.97 -18.08
N LEU A 453 -16.37 15.13 -19.40
CA LEU A 453 -17.51 15.60 -20.19
C LEU A 453 -18.70 14.63 -20.12
N ALA A 454 -18.45 13.33 -20.13
CA ALA A 454 -19.50 12.30 -20.08
C ALA A 454 -20.01 12.00 -18.65
N ALA A 455 -19.24 12.35 -17.62
CA ALA A 455 -19.57 12.09 -16.23
C ALA A 455 -20.62 13.07 -15.66
N THR A 456 -21.15 12.73 -14.48
CA THR A 456 -22.01 13.64 -13.69
C THR A 456 -21.38 15.05 -13.52
N PRO A 457 -22.21 16.12 -13.51
CA PRO A 457 -21.73 17.48 -13.22
C PRO A 457 -20.99 17.61 -11.90
N ARG A 458 -21.29 16.74 -10.92
CA ARG A 458 -20.65 16.75 -9.59
C ARG A 458 -19.21 16.24 -9.58
N LEU A 459 -18.72 15.62 -10.67
CA LEU A 459 -17.36 15.11 -10.73
C LEU A 459 -16.36 16.28 -10.72
N GLN A 460 -15.59 16.38 -9.64
CA GLN A 460 -14.62 17.46 -9.39
C GLN A 460 -13.17 17.02 -9.62
N TYR A 461 -12.88 15.74 -9.43
CA TYR A 461 -11.51 15.23 -9.49
C TYR A 461 -11.42 13.95 -10.30
N ILE A 462 -10.40 13.86 -11.15
CA ILE A 462 -10.14 12.69 -11.98
C ILE A 462 -8.68 12.26 -11.92
N ASN A 463 -8.43 10.97 -11.75
CA ASN A 463 -7.13 10.34 -11.94
C ASN A 463 -7.15 9.47 -13.19
N VAL A 464 -6.15 9.63 -14.05
CA VAL A 464 -5.89 8.71 -15.16
C VAL A 464 -4.41 8.35 -15.11
N MET A 465 -4.10 7.09 -14.82
CA MET A 465 -2.74 6.55 -14.82
C MET A 465 -1.74 7.37 -13.99
N ASN A 466 -2.07 7.63 -12.73
CA ASN A 466 -1.19 8.34 -11.79
C ASN A 466 -1.01 9.83 -12.11
N ARG A 467 -1.81 10.38 -13.02
CA ARG A 467 -1.98 11.82 -13.24
C ARG A 467 -3.32 12.25 -12.66
N TYR A 468 -3.34 13.38 -11.99
CA TYR A 468 -4.49 13.85 -11.23
C TYR A 468 -4.89 15.22 -11.76
N TRP A 469 -6.18 15.43 -11.98
CA TRP A 469 -6.70 16.71 -12.43
C TRP A 469 -7.89 17.14 -11.57
N ARG A 470 -7.98 18.44 -11.33
CA ARG A 470 -9.20 19.14 -10.94
C ARG A 470 -9.98 19.51 -12.21
N ILE A 471 -11.28 19.27 -12.17
CA ILE A 471 -12.22 19.55 -13.25
C ILE A 471 -12.89 20.88 -12.98
N TRP A 472 -12.79 21.79 -13.94
CA TRP A 472 -13.54 23.04 -14.01
C TRP A 472 -14.58 22.90 -15.12
N ARG A 473 -15.83 23.30 -14.84
CA ARG A 473 -16.92 23.29 -15.83
C ARG A 473 -17.36 24.73 -16.06
N ASP A 474 -17.49 25.09 -17.33
CA ASP A 474 -18.02 26.39 -17.73
C ASP A 474 -19.51 26.25 -18.07
N ASP A 475 -20.28 27.35 -18.00
CA ASP A 475 -21.72 27.37 -18.30
C ASP A 475 -22.06 26.87 -19.72
N GLY A 476 -21.08 26.87 -20.63
CA GLY A 476 -21.19 26.46 -22.03
C GLY A 476 -20.90 24.98 -22.32
N SER A 477 -21.07 24.07 -21.36
CA SER A 477 -20.78 22.61 -21.46
C SER A 477 -19.30 22.21 -21.62
N GLY A 478 -18.40 23.19 -21.62
CA GLY A 478 -16.95 22.98 -21.67
C GLY A 478 -16.40 22.40 -20.36
N VAL A 479 -15.32 21.61 -20.49
CA VAL A 479 -14.52 21.14 -19.34
C VAL A 479 -13.08 21.61 -19.50
N ARG A 480 -12.55 22.27 -18.47
CA ARG A 480 -11.15 22.64 -18.34
C ARG A 480 -10.49 21.82 -17.24
N LEU A 481 -9.31 21.26 -17.54
CA LEU A 481 -8.54 20.46 -16.58
C LEU A 481 -7.34 21.23 -16.02
N GLU A 482 -7.20 21.22 -14.70
CA GLU A 482 -6.03 21.71 -13.97
C GLU A 482 -5.27 20.51 -13.40
N GLU A 483 -4.02 20.29 -13.83
CA GLU A 483 -3.23 19.16 -13.31
C GLU A 483 -2.70 19.46 -11.92
N LEU A 484 -2.98 18.57 -10.97
CA LEU A 484 -2.50 18.63 -9.60
C LEU A 484 -1.08 18.06 -9.56
N GLN A 485 -0.10 18.96 -9.48
CA GLN A 485 1.32 18.58 -9.52
C GLN A 485 1.86 18.20 -8.15
N ASP A 486 1.24 18.71 -7.08
CA ASP A 486 1.69 18.49 -5.72
C ASP A 486 1.03 17.26 -5.08
N LYS A 487 1.85 16.46 -4.38
CA LYS A 487 1.37 15.34 -3.56
C LYS A 487 0.51 15.79 -2.38
N GLY A 488 0.71 17.02 -1.90
CA GLY A 488 -0.16 17.63 -0.90
C GLY A 488 -1.58 17.78 -1.44
N GLU A 489 -1.71 18.42 -2.61
CA GLU A 489 -2.99 18.71 -3.26
C GLU A 489 -3.79 17.45 -3.58
N TYR A 490 -3.24 16.52 -4.37
CA TYR A 490 -3.98 15.31 -4.70
C TYR A 490 -4.09 14.36 -3.50
N GLY A 491 -3.21 14.46 -2.51
CA GLY A 491 -3.27 13.68 -1.29
C GLY A 491 -4.37 14.13 -0.33
N ALA A 492 -4.91 15.34 -0.50
CA ALA A 492 -6.07 15.84 0.23
C ALA A 492 -7.40 15.33 -0.35
N ILE A 493 -7.41 14.86 -1.59
CA ILE A 493 -8.60 14.29 -2.25
C ILE A 493 -8.82 12.90 -1.69
N GLU A 494 -9.95 12.66 -1.05
CA GLU A 494 -10.19 11.44 -0.26
C GLU A 494 -9.93 10.14 -1.03
N LEU A 495 -10.43 10.03 -2.27
CA LEU A 495 -10.26 8.87 -3.15
C LEU A 495 -8.80 8.62 -3.50
N PHE A 496 -8.01 9.69 -3.64
CA PHE A 496 -6.59 9.60 -4.02
C PHE A 496 -5.66 9.62 -2.81
N SER A 497 -6.16 10.06 -1.65
CA SER A 497 -5.46 10.02 -0.36
C SER A 497 -5.13 8.58 0.02
N ASP A 498 -5.97 7.64 -0.43
CA ASP A 498 -5.77 6.20 -0.28
C ASP A 498 -4.52 5.72 -1.01
N ARG A 499 -3.93 6.48 -1.94
CA ARG A 499 -2.59 6.16 -2.48
C ARG A 499 -1.44 6.39 -1.54
N ARG A 500 -1.66 7.05 -0.40
CA ARG A 500 -0.71 6.97 0.72
C ARG A 500 -0.75 5.58 1.33
N SER A 501 -1.93 4.98 1.41
CA SER A 501 -2.14 3.59 1.76
C SER A 501 -1.61 2.69 0.64
N GLU A 502 -1.93 2.89 -0.64
CA GLU A 502 -1.37 2.14 -1.78
C GLU A 502 0.16 2.32 -1.97
N LYS A 503 0.78 3.37 -1.41
CA LYS A 503 2.25 3.47 -1.29
C LYS A 503 2.79 2.88 0.02
N ARG A 504 1.97 2.79 1.07
CA ARG A 504 2.24 2.04 2.33
C ARG A 504 2.06 0.53 2.14
N TRP A 505 1.16 0.13 1.24
CA TRP A 505 0.64 -1.21 0.96
C TRP A 505 1.10 -1.74 -0.39
N GLY A 506 1.03 -0.97 -1.47
CA GLY A 506 1.60 -1.33 -2.77
C GLY A 506 3.13 -1.29 -2.82
N ARG A 507 3.81 -0.81 -1.77
CA ARG A 507 5.23 -1.15 -1.52
C ARG A 507 5.40 -2.60 -1.06
N LEU A 508 4.38 -3.20 -0.45
CA LEU A 508 4.32 -4.62 -0.09
C LEU A 508 4.10 -5.53 -1.31
N TYR A 509 3.57 -4.99 -2.40
CA TYR A 509 3.29 -5.72 -3.65
C TYR A 509 4.42 -5.62 -4.70
N GLU A 510 5.70 -5.56 -4.31
CA GLU A 510 6.79 -5.78 -5.28
C GLU A 510 6.94 -7.27 -5.68
N PHE A 511 5.83 -7.91 -6.07
CA PHE A 511 5.71 -9.34 -6.40
C PHE A 511 5.78 -9.63 -7.91
N ASP A 512 5.56 -8.62 -8.78
CA ASP A 512 5.56 -8.81 -10.25
C ASP A 512 6.91 -9.34 -10.79
N CYS A 513 8.04 -9.11 -10.11
CA CYS A 513 9.35 -9.61 -10.56
C CYS A 513 9.76 -10.94 -9.94
N PHE A 514 9.17 -11.35 -8.80
CA PHE A 514 9.58 -12.58 -8.09
C PHE A 514 9.12 -13.83 -8.87
N TRP A 515 7.89 -13.84 -9.37
CA TRP A 515 7.41 -14.92 -10.23
C TRP A 515 8.09 -14.93 -11.59
N GLN A 516 8.39 -13.76 -12.16
CA GLN A 516 9.11 -13.66 -13.42
C GLN A 516 10.53 -14.28 -13.32
N CYS A 517 11.22 -14.11 -12.18
CA CYS A 517 12.51 -14.79 -11.93
C CYS A 517 12.38 -16.29 -11.66
N ILE A 518 11.33 -16.75 -10.96
CA ILE A 518 11.11 -18.19 -10.71
C ILE A 518 10.83 -18.93 -12.03
N TYR A 519 10.05 -18.34 -12.93
CA TYR A 519 9.67 -18.99 -14.19
C TYR A 519 10.73 -18.91 -15.28
N GLU A 520 11.56 -17.86 -15.33
CA GLU A 520 12.71 -17.79 -16.25
C GLU A 520 13.87 -18.75 -15.85
N THR A 521 13.77 -19.42 -14.68
CA THR A 521 14.83 -20.31 -14.17
C THR A 521 14.37 -21.72 -13.80
N VAL A 522 13.16 -22.15 -14.19
CA VAL A 522 12.91 -23.59 -14.33
C VAL A 522 13.71 -24.04 -15.56
N PRO A 523 14.81 -24.80 -15.40
CA PRO A 523 15.45 -25.38 -16.56
C PRO A 523 14.40 -26.27 -17.22
N GLU A 524 14.27 -26.23 -18.54
CA GLU A 524 13.70 -27.34 -19.29
C GLU A 524 14.61 -28.56 -19.06
N SER A 525 14.49 -29.22 -17.90
CA SER A 525 15.10 -30.51 -17.69
C SER A 525 14.20 -31.53 -18.39
N GLN A 526 14.55 -31.80 -19.65
CA GLN A 526 14.32 -33.11 -20.26
C GLN A 526 14.95 -34.17 -19.34
N ASP A 527 14.15 -35.19 -19.00
CA ASP A 527 14.51 -36.54 -18.51
C ASP A 527 15.46 -36.59 -17.27
N ASP A 528 15.19 -37.24 -16.14
CA ASP A 528 14.60 -38.55 -15.89
C ASP A 528 14.53 -38.76 -14.36
N VAL A 529 13.69 -39.69 -13.89
CA VAL A 529 13.57 -40.23 -12.50
C VAL A 529 12.85 -39.38 -11.42
N ASN A 530 11.54 -39.61 -11.27
CA ASN A 530 10.73 -39.30 -10.08
C ASN A 530 10.78 -40.43 -9.02
N PRO A 531 10.62 -40.12 -7.72
CA PRO A 531 9.72 -40.87 -6.84
C PRO A 531 8.44 -40.04 -6.57
N PRO A 532 7.28 -40.68 -6.38
CA PRO A 532 6.00 -39.97 -6.41
C PRO A 532 5.76 -39.20 -5.11
N SER A 533 5.51 -37.89 -5.22
CA SER A 533 4.86 -37.14 -4.16
C SER A 533 3.35 -37.42 -4.16
N PRO A 534 2.64 -37.31 -3.02
CA PRO A 534 1.19 -37.51 -2.93
C PRO A 534 0.35 -36.63 -3.87
N PHE A 535 0.95 -35.60 -4.45
CA PHE A 535 0.30 -34.65 -5.35
C PHE A 535 0.03 -35.22 -6.75
N SER A 536 0.90 -36.12 -7.25
CA SER A 536 0.73 -36.71 -8.59
C SER A 536 -0.42 -37.72 -8.66
N GLN A 537 -0.76 -38.35 -7.53
CA GLN A 537 -1.90 -39.28 -7.44
C GLN A 537 -3.26 -38.58 -7.49
N TRP A 538 -3.33 -37.29 -7.14
CA TRP A 538 -4.57 -36.51 -7.21
C TRP A 538 -4.86 -36.05 -8.64
N VAL A 539 -3.84 -35.57 -9.36
CA VAL A 539 -3.96 -35.13 -10.76
C VAL A 539 -4.30 -36.29 -11.71
N GLY A 540 -3.77 -37.49 -11.45
CA GLY A 540 -4.07 -38.69 -12.25
C GLY A 540 -5.53 -39.17 -12.19
N ARG A 541 -6.27 -38.88 -11.11
CA ARG A 541 -7.67 -39.33 -10.95
C ARG A 541 -8.68 -38.44 -11.67
N VAL A 542 -8.33 -37.19 -11.98
CA VAL A 542 -9.23 -36.25 -12.67
C VAL A 542 -9.25 -36.53 -14.19
N ASN A 543 -8.16 -37.06 -14.75
CA ASN A 543 -8.03 -37.27 -16.20
C ASN A 543 -8.48 -38.67 -16.71
N GLN A 544 -8.96 -39.58 -15.86
CA GLN A 544 -9.39 -40.92 -16.29
C GLN A 544 -10.90 -41.11 -16.51
N LYS A 545 -11.73 -40.07 -16.31
CA LYS A 545 -13.16 -40.15 -16.61
C LYS A 545 -13.53 -39.35 -17.86
N GLY A 546 -13.40 -40.02 -19.00
CA GLY A 546 -14.20 -39.71 -20.17
C GLY A 546 -13.38 -39.61 -21.44
N LEU A 547 -13.25 -40.74 -22.13
CA LEU A 547 -13.40 -40.88 -23.58
C LEU A 547 -13.39 -42.39 -23.86
N ARG A 548 -14.56 -42.97 -24.15
CA ARG A 548 -14.66 -44.28 -24.83
C ARG A 548 -14.82 -44.01 -26.32
N PRO A 549 -14.15 -44.76 -27.21
CA PRO A 549 -14.45 -44.73 -28.63
C PRO A 549 -15.52 -45.78 -28.97
N HIS A 550 -16.68 -45.32 -29.44
CA HIS A 550 -17.43 -45.78 -30.62
C HIS A 550 -18.67 -44.91 -30.78
#